data_AF-A0A258L8T9-F1
#
_entry.id   AF-A0A258L8T9-F1
#
_cell.length_a   1.000
_cell.length_b   1.000
_cell.length_c   1.000
_cell.angle_alpha   90.00
_cell.angle_beta   90.00
_cell.angle_gamma   90.00
#
_symmetry.space_group_name_H-M   'P 1'
#
loop_
_entity.id
_entity.type
_entity.pdbx_description
1 polymer ?
#
loop_
_entity_poly.entity_id
_entity_poly.type
_entity_poly.pdbx_seq_one_letter_code
_entity_poly.pdbx_strand_id
1 'polypeptide(L)'
;MRGRKRKPGRRTACGRLANEETEREAMATVLKARARHFAVSIREARDPRLGTALGRLNYQGRISDEQYQAGLTFGELYQSHHRTMGLPTPSPRSVAGLLINEGIFGGSGASHSDDDLRRLRERFDEAADALDACDRDHRLCEGRRPALLVYQIVCVDEDARDWPDEDIGNLRVALNALGRVLGLIR
;
A
#
# COMPACT_ATOMS: atom_id res chain seq x y z
N MET A 1 23.16 -50.81 -8.37
CA MET A 1 23.11 -49.43 -8.91
C MET A 1 23.33 -48.44 -7.77
N ARG A 2 24.37 -47.58 -7.84
CA ARG A 2 24.63 -46.57 -6.79
C ARG A 2 23.84 -45.31 -7.15
N GLY A 3 22.86 -44.94 -6.32
CA GLY A 3 22.01 -43.77 -6.56
C GLY A 3 22.79 -42.45 -6.59
N ARG A 4 22.14 -41.39 -7.08
CA ARG A 4 22.72 -40.04 -7.17
C ARG A 4 23.27 -39.59 -5.81
N LYS A 5 24.56 -39.22 -5.78
CA LYS A 5 25.24 -38.74 -4.56
C LYS A 5 24.47 -37.53 -4.00
N ARG A 6 24.14 -37.58 -2.71
CA ARG A 6 23.37 -36.52 -2.03
C ARG A 6 24.24 -35.27 -1.82
N LYS A 7 23.61 -34.09 -1.86
CA LYS A 7 24.26 -32.81 -1.51
C LYS A 7 24.60 -32.79 0.00
N PRO A 8 25.77 -32.27 0.41
CA PRO A 8 26.15 -32.13 1.82
C PRO A 8 25.27 -31.08 2.52
N GLY A 9 25.13 -31.19 3.86
CA GLY A 9 24.40 -30.23 4.70
C GLY A 9 23.54 -30.87 5.78
N ARG A 10 23.21 -30.09 6.82
CA ARG A 10 22.30 -30.49 7.91
C ARG A 10 20.91 -30.80 7.32
N ARG A 11 20.23 -31.82 7.87
CA ARG A 11 18.91 -32.26 7.37
C ARG A 11 17.88 -32.25 8.47
N THR A 12 16.63 -32.00 8.09
CA THR A 12 15.47 -32.18 8.96
C THR A 12 15.13 -33.68 9.07
N ALA A 13 14.27 -34.04 10.03
CA ALA A 13 13.84 -35.44 10.23
C ALA A 13 13.24 -36.09 8.97
N CYS A 14 12.63 -35.30 8.07
CA CYS A 14 12.08 -35.77 6.80
C CYS A 14 13.11 -35.86 5.66
N GLY A 15 14.41 -35.67 5.94
CA GLY A 15 15.50 -35.86 4.99
C GLY A 15 15.74 -34.70 4.01
N ARG A 16 14.97 -33.59 4.10
CA ARG A 16 15.25 -32.35 3.37
C ARG A 16 16.47 -31.64 3.98
N LEU A 17 17.20 -30.86 3.18
CA LEU A 17 18.25 -29.99 3.72
C LEU A 17 17.58 -28.95 4.63
N ALA A 18 18.16 -28.74 5.81
CA ALA A 18 17.74 -27.68 6.71
C ALA A 18 18.19 -26.34 6.12
N ASN A 19 17.29 -25.37 6.08
CA ASN A 19 17.65 -24.01 5.72
C ASN A 19 18.28 -23.38 6.97
N GLU A 20 19.55 -22.98 6.87
CA GLU A 20 20.27 -22.21 7.90
C GLU A 20 20.33 -20.72 7.53
N GLU A 21 19.46 -20.26 6.63
CA GLU A 21 19.41 -18.87 6.21
C GLU A 21 18.88 -18.01 7.37
N THR A 22 19.72 -17.09 7.83
CA THR A 22 19.33 -16.15 8.88
C THR A 22 18.39 -15.09 8.31
N GLU A 23 17.50 -14.54 9.13
CA GLU A 23 16.63 -13.41 8.74
C GLU A 23 17.42 -12.25 8.11
N ARG A 24 18.65 -12.04 8.60
CA ARG A 24 19.60 -11.06 8.08
C ARG A 24 20.02 -11.34 6.64
N GLU A 25 20.27 -12.61 6.28
CA GLU A 25 20.66 -13.01 4.92
C GLU A 25 19.48 -12.92 3.95
N ALA A 26 18.29 -13.35 4.39
CA ALA A 26 17.06 -13.19 3.61
C ALA A 26 16.76 -11.70 3.34
N MET A 27 16.84 -10.86 4.37
CA MET A 27 16.57 -9.42 4.25
C MET A 27 17.65 -8.69 3.43
N ALA A 28 18.91 -9.14 3.48
CA ALA A 28 19.97 -8.57 2.65
C ALA A 28 19.69 -8.71 1.15
N THR A 29 19.09 -9.82 0.72
CA THR A 29 18.69 -10.03 -0.68
C THR A 29 17.60 -9.04 -1.12
N VAL A 30 16.58 -8.85 -0.28
CA VAL A 30 15.49 -7.89 -0.54
C VAL A 30 16.01 -6.46 -0.60
N LEU A 31 16.85 -6.06 0.35
CA LEU A 31 17.43 -4.71 0.37
C LEU A 31 18.33 -4.44 -0.84
N LYS A 32 19.12 -5.42 -1.29
CA LYS A 32 19.93 -5.30 -2.51
C LYS A 32 19.07 -5.20 -3.76
N ALA A 33 18.00 -5.99 -3.85
CA ALA A 33 17.06 -5.89 -4.97
C ALA A 33 16.39 -4.51 -5.01
N ARG A 34 15.89 -4.04 -3.85
CA ARG A 34 15.27 -2.72 -3.70
C ARG A 34 16.22 -1.57 -4.05
N ALA A 35 17.46 -1.62 -3.55
CA ALA A 35 18.51 -0.66 -3.88
C ALA A 35 18.75 -0.57 -5.39
N ARG A 36 18.78 -1.71 -6.09
CA ARG A 36 18.90 -1.76 -7.56
C ARG A 36 17.66 -1.22 -8.27
N HIS A 37 16.47 -1.64 -7.86
CA HIS A 37 15.21 -1.31 -8.55
C HIS A 37 14.84 0.17 -8.44
N PHE A 38 15.19 0.80 -7.32
CA PHE A 38 14.89 2.21 -7.06
C PHE A 38 16.12 3.11 -7.11
N ALA A 39 17.28 2.56 -7.51
CA ALA A 39 18.55 3.29 -7.62
C ALA A 39 18.91 4.06 -6.33
N VAL A 40 18.67 3.45 -5.16
CA VAL A 40 18.99 4.01 -3.84
C VAL A 40 20.11 3.22 -3.17
N SER A 41 20.75 3.79 -2.14
CA SER A 41 21.72 3.06 -1.33
C SER A 41 21.05 1.93 -0.51
N ILE A 42 21.84 0.95 -0.07
CA ILE A 42 21.34 -0.13 0.82
C ILE A 42 20.80 0.45 2.14
N ARG A 43 21.35 1.59 2.60
CA ARG A 43 20.87 2.28 3.81
C ARG A 43 19.48 2.85 3.59
N GLU A 44 19.27 3.53 2.46
CA GLU A 44 17.98 4.11 2.08
C GLU A 44 16.94 3.05 1.73
N ALA A 45 17.36 1.92 1.15
CA ALA A 45 16.48 0.79 0.87
C ALA A 45 15.76 0.24 2.13
N ARG A 46 16.26 0.54 3.32
CA ARG A 46 15.61 0.19 4.59
C ARG A 46 14.41 1.06 4.92
N ASP A 47 14.23 2.21 4.27
CA ASP A 47 13.06 3.06 4.47
C ASP A 47 11.81 2.27 4.07
N PRO A 48 10.83 2.09 4.99
CA PRO A 48 9.62 1.34 4.70
C PRO A 48 8.79 1.98 3.58
N ARG A 49 8.88 3.30 3.37
CA ARG A 49 8.15 4.02 2.31
C ARG A 49 8.49 3.53 0.90
N LEU A 50 9.69 3.02 0.69
CA LEU A 50 10.08 2.43 -0.60
C LEU A 50 9.34 1.11 -0.90
N GLY A 51 8.60 0.57 0.07
CA GLY A 51 7.80 -0.64 -0.07
C GLY A 51 6.48 -0.47 -0.83
N THR A 52 5.99 0.76 -1.02
CA THR A 52 4.71 1.05 -1.68
C THR A 52 4.89 2.15 -2.73
N ALA A 53 4.01 2.20 -3.73
CA ALA A 53 4.04 3.24 -4.77
C ALA A 53 3.82 4.64 -4.19
N LEU A 54 2.84 4.79 -3.30
CA LEU A 54 2.57 6.06 -2.61
C LEU A 54 3.77 6.51 -1.76
N GLY A 55 4.41 5.59 -1.04
CA GLY A 55 5.58 5.91 -0.22
C GLY A 55 6.79 6.30 -1.06
N ARG A 56 6.97 5.72 -2.26
CA ARG A 56 8.01 6.16 -3.21
C ARG A 56 7.78 7.59 -3.70
N LEU A 57 6.55 7.99 -3.98
CA LEU A 57 6.26 9.38 -4.35
C LEU A 57 6.59 10.36 -3.23
N ASN A 58 6.28 10.01 -1.97
CA ASN A 58 6.64 10.83 -0.82
C ASN A 58 8.15 10.90 -0.62
N TYR A 59 8.85 9.76 -0.72
CA TYR A 59 10.30 9.71 -0.62
C TYR A 59 11.00 10.55 -1.69
N GLN A 60 10.44 10.62 -2.90
CA GLN A 60 10.90 11.48 -4.00
C GLN A 60 10.48 12.96 -3.86
N GLY A 61 9.69 13.32 -2.85
CA GLY A 61 9.15 14.67 -2.68
C GLY A 61 8.10 15.07 -3.72
N ARG A 62 7.52 14.12 -4.47
CA ARG A 62 6.45 14.39 -5.45
C ARG A 62 5.09 14.64 -4.78
N ILE A 63 4.92 14.21 -3.53
CA ILE A 63 3.79 14.49 -2.64
C ILE A 63 4.30 14.86 -1.24
N SER A 64 3.53 15.66 -0.49
CA SER A 64 3.86 16.05 0.88
C SER A 64 3.66 14.90 1.88
N ASP A 65 4.19 15.05 3.09
CA ASP A 65 3.96 14.09 4.18
C ASP A 65 2.48 14.02 4.56
N GLU A 66 1.76 15.14 4.55
CA GLU A 66 0.33 15.19 4.86
C GLU A 66 -0.49 14.46 3.79
N GLN A 67 -0.14 14.62 2.50
CA GLN A 67 -0.75 13.90 1.38
C GLN A 67 -0.47 12.40 1.47
N TYR A 68 0.75 12.02 1.88
CA TYR A 68 1.11 10.63 2.12
C TYR A 68 0.26 10.03 3.25
N GLN A 69 0.11 10.72 4.38
CA GLN A 69 -0.76 10.27 5.47
C GLN A 69 -2.22 10.16 5.03
N ALA A 70 -2.72 11.13 4.26
CA ALA A 70 -4.08 11.08 3.72
C ALA A 70 -4.33 9.84 2.85
N GLY A 71 -3.37 9.49 1.99
CA GLY A 71 -3.45 8.29 1.18
C GLY A 71 -3.42 7.00 2.02
N LEU A 72 -2.57 6.92 3.05
CA LEU A 72 -2.54 5.77 3.97
C LEU A 72 -3.86 5.61 4.73
N THR A 73 -4.35 6.69 5.34
CA THR A 73 -5.61 6.68 6.10
C THR A 73 -6.80 6.34 5.20
N PHE A 74 -6.84 6.84 3.97
CA PHE A 74 -7.87 6.45 3.02
C PHE A 74 -7.77 4.97 2.61
N GLY A 75 -6.55 4.45 2.41
CA GLY A 75 -6.35 3.03 2.09
C GLY A 75 -6.86 2.10 3.20
N GLU A 76 -6.61 2.45 4.46
CA GLU A 76 -7.16 1.74 5.63
C GLU A 76 -8.69 1.82 5.70
N LEU A 77 -9.25 3.02 5.48
CA LEU A 77 -10.69 3.24 5.42
C LEU A 77 -11.34 2.42 4.30
N TYR A 78 -10.77 2.43 3.10
CA TYR A 78 -11.25 1.69 1.94
C TYR A 78 -11.30 0.19 2.22
N GLN A 79 -10.22 -0.37 2.78
CA GLN A 79 -10.16 -1.80 3.10
C GLN A 79 -11.14 -2.19 4.20
N SER A 80 -11.24 -1.36 5.25
CA SER A 80 -12.19 -1.61 6.35
C SER A 80 -13.62 -1.59 5.82
N HIS A 81 -13.98 -0.58 5.03
CA HIS A 81 -15.29 -0.48 4.40
C HIS A 81 -15.60 -1.71 3.51
N HIS A 82 -14.69 -2.08 2.60
CA HIS A 82 -14.94 -3.19 1.69
C HIS A 82 -15.03 -4.54 2.42
N ARG A 83 -14.17 -4.78 3.41
CA ARG A 83 -14.21 -5.98 4.25
C ARG A 83 -15.55 -6.10 4.99
N THR A 84 -15.98 -5.01 5.61
CA THR A 84 -17.21 -4.96 6.42
C THR A 84 -18.47 -5.09 5.56
N MET A 85 -18.48 -4.49 4.37
CA MET A 85 -19.61 -4.56 3.44
C MET A 85 -19.63 -5.83 2.57
N GLY A 86 -18.65 -6.73 2.73
CA GLY A 86 -18.53 -7.94 1.91
C GLY A 86 -18.20 -7.66 0.43
N LEU A 87 -17.62 -6.49 0.15
CA LEU A 87 -17.25 -6.07 -1.20
C LEU A 87 -15.87 -6.63 -1.58
N PRO A 88 -15.65 -6.94 -2.87
CA PRO A 88 -14.35 -7.41 -3.33
C PRO A 88 -13.29 -6.33 -3.14
N THR A 89 -12.10 -6.74 -2.73
CA THR A 89 -10.90 -5.88 -2.72
C THR A 89 -9.94 -6.34 -3.82
N PRO A 90 -9.24 -5.42 -4.51
CA PRO A 90 -8.14 -5.80 -5.39
C PRO A 90 -7.05 -6.55 -4.58
N SER A 91 -6.39 -7.55 -5.17
CA SER A 91 -5.44 -8.48 -4.48
C SER A 91 -4.09 -8.59 -5.21
N PRO A 92 -2.95 -9.00 -4.58
CA PRO A 92 -2.60 -9.07 -3.16
C PRO A 92 -1.56 -8.01 -2.72
N ARG A 93 -1.58 -7.73 -1.42
CA ARG A 93 -0.94 -6.61 -0.69
C ARG A 93 0.60 -6.67 -0.67
N SER A 94 1.25 -5.51 -0.83
CA SER A 94 2.53 -5.25 -0.16
C SER A 94 2.30 -5.24 1.35
N VAL A 95 2.59 -6.39 1.96
CA VAL A 95 2.61 -6.71 3.40
C VAL A 95 3.12 -5.56 4.28
N ALA A 96 4.08 -4.76 3.81
CA ALA A 96 4.76 -3.74 4.60
C ALA A 96 3.88 -2.57 5.08
N GLY A 97 2.80 -2.21 4.36
CA GLY A 97 1.96 -1.06 4.74
C GLY A 97 0.90 -1.38 5.81
N LEU A 98 0.41 -2.61 5.86
CA LEU A 98 -0.74 -3.01 6.69
C LEU A 98 -0.37 -3.96 7.83
N LEU A 99 0.73 -4.72 7.69
CA LEU A 99 1.13 -5.69 8.72
C LEU A 99 1.95 -5.09 9.86
N ILE A 100 2.25 -3.80 9.81
CA ILE A 100 2.84 -3.11 10.96
C ILE A 100 1.78 -2.94 12.07
N ASN A 101 0.46 -2.93 11.75
CA ASN A 101 -0.59 -2.74 12.75
C ASN A 101 -1.57 -3.92 12.97
N GLU A 102 -1.93 -4.73 11.96
CA GLU A 102 -3.09 -5.64 12.13
C GLU A 102 -2.81 -7.15 12.10
N GLY A 103 -1.57 -7.59 11.88
CA GLY A 103 -1.24 -9.01 11.86
C GLY A 103 -1.88 -9.79 10.69
N ILE A 104 -1.32 -10.96 10.39
CA ILE A 104 -1.87 -11.87 9.38
C ILE A 104 -2.97 -12.69 10.06
N PHE A 105 -4.23 -12.30 9.92
CA PHE A 105 -5.33 -13.13 10.41
C PHE A 105 -6.48 -13.24 9.41
N GLY A 106 -6.65 -14.45 8.89
CA GLY A 106 -7.98 -15.00 8.70
C GLY A 106 -8.60 -15.18 10.08
N GLY A 107 -9.67 -14.45 10.36
CA GLY A 107 -10.33 -14.48 11.66
C GLY A 107 -11.68 -13.78 11.57
N SER A 108 -12.74 -14.60 11.59
CA SER A 108 -14.04 -14.37 12.23
C SER A 108 -14.46 -12.91 12.45
N GLY A 109 -15.53 -12.52 11.75
CA GLY A 109 -16.20 -11.23 11.93
C GLY A 109 -16.44 -10.92 13.40
N ALA A 110 -15.73 -9.90 13.89
CA ALA A 110 -16.22 -9.14 15.02
C ALA A 110 -17.60 -8.61 14.62
N SER A 111 -18.62 -8.91 15.42
CA SER A 111 -19.91 -8.26 15.32
C SER A 111 -19.68 -6.76 15.60
N HIS A 112 -19.53 -5.98 14.54
CA HIS A 112 -19.48 -4.53 14.63
C HIS A 112 -20.85 -4.06 15.13
N SER A 113 -20.88 -3.09 16.04
CA SER A 113 -22.14 -2.49 16.42
C SER A 113 -22.75 -1.78 15.20
N ASP A 114 -24.08 -1.68 15.14
CA ASP A 114 -24.75 -0.95 14.06
C ASP A 114 -24.28 0.51 13.97
N ASP A 115 -23.90 1.10 15.10
CA ASP A 115 -23.32 2.44 15.19
C ASP A 115 -21.93 2.52 14.55
N ASP A 116 -21.07 1.53 14.76
CA ASP A 116 -19.74 1.49 14.13
C ASP A 116 -19.85 1.30 12.62
N LEU A 117 -20.79 0.46 12.17
CA LEU A 117 -21.09 0.26 10.75
C LEU A 117 -21.56 1.54 10.09
N ARG A 118 -22.49 2.25 10.74
CA ARG A 118 -22.99 3.55 10.28
C ARG A 118 -21.87 4.57 10.17
N ARG A 119 -21.04 4.73 11.21
CA ARG A 119 -19.90 5.67 11.19
C ARG A 119 -18.88 5.34 10.12
N LEU A 120 -18.58 4.06 9.92
CA LEU A 120 -17.65 3.61 8.88
C LEU A 120 -18.19 3.97 7.48
N ARG A 121 -19.49 3.74 7.25
CA ARG A 121 -20.15 4.09 6.01
C ARG A 121 -20.17 5.60 5.77
N GLU A 122 -20.60 6.37 6.76
CA GLU A 122 -20.64 7.84 6.69
C GLU A 122 -19.26 8.43 6.36
N ARG A 123 -18.20 7.94 7.02
CA ARG A 123 -16.83 8.38 6.73
C ARG A 123 -16.35 7.99 5.33
N PHE A 124 -16.73 6.80 4.85
CA PHE A 124 -16.38 6.37 3.50
C PHE A 124 -17.13 7.20 2.45
N ASP A 125 -18.42 7.44 2.66
CA ASP A 125 -19.27 8.25 1.79
C ASP A 125 -18.73 9.69 1.71
N GLU A 126 -18.32 10.30 2.83
CA GLU A 126 -17.71 11.63 2.84
C GLU A 126 -16.40 11.70 2.03
N ALA A 127 -15.55 10.67 2.17
CA ALA A 127 -14.32 10.57 1.39
C ALA A 127 -14.60 10.36 -0.11
N ALA A 128 -15.60 9.54 -0.44
CA ALA A 128 -16.01 9.30 -1.82
C ALA A 128 -16.60 10.58 -2.46
N ASP A 129 -17.45 11.29 -1.75
CA ASP A 129 -18.04 12.56 -2.19
C ASP A 129 -16.96 13.63 -2.48
N ALA A 130 -15.91 13.68 -1.66
CA ALA A 130 -14.78 14.58 -1.88
C ALA A 130 -13.97 14.23 -3.13
N LEU A 131 -13.77 12.94 -3.41
CA LEU A 131 -13.13 12.48 -4.63
C LEU A 131 -13.99 12.76 -5.86
N ASP A 132 -15.29 12.52 -5.78
CA ASP A 132 -16.25 12.83 -6.85
C ASP A 132 -16.33 14.34 -7.12
N ALA A 133 -16.21 15.18 -6.10
CA ALA A 133 -16.09 16.63 -6.26
C ALA A 133 -14.81 17.00 -7.03
N CYS A 134 -13.66 16.41 -6.68
CA CYS A 134 -12.41 16.63 -7.41
C CYS A 134 -12.54 16.23 -8.89
N ASP A 135 -13.15 15.09 -9.17
CA ASP A 135 -13.39 14.60 -10.53
C ASP A 135 -14.30 15.54 -11.34
N ARG A 136 -15.34 16.11 -10.71
CA ARG A 136 -16.20 17.11 -11.36
C ARG A 136 -15.43 18.39 -11.68
N ASP A 137 -14.64 18.88 -10.73
CA ASP A 137 -13.86 20.12 -10.89
C ASP A 137 -12.75 19.97 -11.93
N HIS A 138 -12.16 18.77 -12.04
CA HIS A 138 -11.05 18.48 -12.95
C HIS A 138 -11.49 17.78 -14.24
N ARG A 139 -12.79 17.76 -14.56
CA ARG A 139 -13.33 17.01 -15.70
C ARG A 139 -12.71 17.39 -17.05
N LEU A 140 -12.26 18.64 -17.19
CA LEU A 140 -11.67 19.18 -18.41
C LEU A 140 -10.14 19.37 -18.31
N CYS A 141 -9.54 19.01 -17.18
CA CYS A 141 -8.10 19.08 -16.99
C CYS A 141 -7.40 17.97 -17.79
N GLU A 142 -6.14 18.21 -18.15
CA GLU A 142 -5.29 17.18 -18.71
C GLU A 142 -4.97 16.10 -17.67
N GLY A 143 -4.61 14.91 -18.15
CA GLY A 143 -4.33 13.74 -17.30
C GLY A 143 -5.55 12.92 -16.92
N ARG A 144 -5.32 11.91 -16.08
CA ARG A 144 -6.34 11.02 -15.53
C ARG A 144 -7.11 11.70 -14.41
N ARG A 145 -8.30 11.16 -14.14
CA ARG A 145 -9.19 11.65 -13.11
C ARG A 145 -8.58 11.51 -11.70
N PRO A 146 -8.70 12.53 -10.83
CA PRO A 146 -8.23 12.50 -9.46
C PRO A 146 -8.60 11.22 -8.68
N ALA A 147 -9.87 10.81 -8.70
CA ALA A 147 -10.34 9.62 -7.98
C ALA A 147 -9.71 8.31 -8.49
N LEU A 148 -9.55 8.19 -9.82
CA LEU A 148 -8.90 7.02 -10.44
C LEU A 148 -7.44 6.91 -9.99
N LEU A 149 -6.72 8.03 -9.96
CA LEU A 149 -5.31 8.06 -9.56
C LEU A 149 -5.13 7.62 -8.10
N VAL A 150 -6.00 8.09 -7.19
CA VAL A 150 -6.02 7.61 -5.80
C VAL A 150 -6.27 6.12 -5.74
N TYR A 151 -7.30 5.62 -6.43
CA TYR A 151 -7.60 4.19 -6.45
C TYR A 151 -6.42 3.34 -6.94
N GLN A 152 -5.78 3.74 -8.04
CA GLN A 152 -4.66 3.00 -8.61
C GLN A 152 -3.46 2.95 -7.66
N ILE A 153 -3.07 4.09 -7.07
CA ILE A 153 -1.87 4.13 -6.25
C ILE A 153 -2.10 3.60 -4.82
N VAL A 154 -3.27 3.84 -4.24
CA VAL A 154 -3.58 3.49 -2.84
C VAL A 154 -4.15 2.07 -2.74
N CYS A 155 -5.09 1.71 -3.61
CA CYS A 155 -5.80 0.43 -3.51
C CYS A 155 -5.14 -0.67 -4.35
N VAL A 156 -4.57 -0.34 -5.50
CA VAL A 156 -3.93 -1.30 -6.42
C VAL A 156 -2.39 -1.32 -6.28
N ASP A 157 -1.79 -0.30 -5.64
CA ASP A 157 -0.33 -0.12 -5.53
C ASP A 157 0.36 -0.02 -6.92
N GLU A 158 -0.32 0.60 -7.90
CA GLU A 158 0.21 0.86 -9.25
C GLU A 158 1.49 1.70 -9.14
N ASP A 159 2.58 1.28 -9.82
CA ASP A 159 3.83 2.03 -9.80
C ASP A 159 3.69 3.38 -10.53
N ALA A 160 3.70 4.47 -9.75
CA ALA A 160 3.54 5.83 -10.25
C ALA A 160 4.86 6.48 -10.75
N ARG A 161 5.91 5.68 -10.97
CA ARG A 161 7.23 6.16 -11.42
C ARG A 161 7.15 6.97 -12.69
N ASP A 162 6.42 6.44 -13.68
CA ASP A 162 6.34 7.00 -15.03
C ASP A 162 5.05 7.79 -15.25
N TRP A 163 4.34 8.15 -14.18
CA TRP A 163 3.15 8.98 -14.29
C TRP A 163 3.52 10.41 -14.71
N PRO A 164 2.80 10.97 -15.72
CA PRO A 164 2.95 12.36 -16.15
C PRO A 164 2.78 13.34 -14.99
N ASP A 165 3.33 14.54 -15.12
CA ASP A 165 3.26 15.54 -14.06
C ASP A 165 1.82 16.07 -13.86
N GLU A 166 0.99 16.04 -14.91
CA GLU A 166 -0.44 16.34 -14.85
C GLU A 166 -1.16 15.33 -13.95
N ASP A 167 -0.85 14.05 -14.08
CA ASP A 167 -1.40 12.98 -13.23
C ASP A 167 -0.96 13.14 -11.77
N ILE A 168 0.30 13.51 -11.53
CA ILE A 168 0.75 13.81 -10.17
C ILE A 168 0.07 15.05 -9.62
N GLY A 169 -0.15 16.08 -10.44
CA GLY A 169 -0.92 17.27 -10.07
C GLY A 169 -2.33 16.90 -9.62
N ASN A 170 -3.06 16.13 -10.44
CA ASN A 170 -4.41 15.67 -10.14
C ASN A 170 -4.45 14.74 -8.91
N LEU A 171 -3.43 13.90 -8.71
CA LEU A 171 -3.29 13.08 -7.51
C LEU A 171 -3.15 13.96 -6.25
N ARG A 172 -2.30 15.00 -6.28
CA ARG A 172 -2.13 15.92 -5.14
C ARG A 172 -3.44 16.61 -4.78
N VAL A 173 -4.24 17.01 -5.78
CA VAL A 173 -5.57 17.60 -5.56
C VAL A 173 -6.46 16.63 -4.78
N ALA A 174 -6.54 15.37 -5.22
CA ALA A 174 -7.33 14.34 -4.55
C ALA A 174 -6.85 14.07 -3.11
N LEU A 175 -5.54 13.91 -2.92
CA LEU A 175 -4.94 13.66 -1.61
C LEU A 175 -5.15 14.85 -0.65
N ASN A 176 -5.14 16.08 -1.17
CA ASN A 176 -5.48 17.26 -0.38
C ASN A 176 -6.95 17.26 0.06
N ALA A 177 -7.87 16.91 -0.84
CA ALA A 177 -9.29 16.81 -0.51
C ALA A 177 -9.56 15.73 0.55
N LEU A 178 -8.95 14.55 0.39
CA LEU A 178 -8.98 13.48 1.39
C LEU A 178 -8.37 13.93 2.71
N GLY A 179 -7.23 14.62 2.69
CA GLY A 179 -6.59 15.11 3.90
C GLY A 179 -7.48 16.10 4.67
N ARG A 180 -8.29 16.93 4.00
CA ARG A 180 -9.25 17.82 4.66
C ARG A 180 -10.38 17.05 5.32
N VAL A 181 -11.02 16.13 4.60
CA VAL A 181 -12.12 15.29 5.13
C VAL A 181 -11.65 14.42 6.29
N LEU A 182 -10.43 13.90 6.21
CA LEU A 182 -9.85 13.05 7.24
C LEU A 182 -9.19 13.83 8.39
N GLY A 183 -9.19 15.17 8.34
CA GLY A 183 -8.66 16.04 9.40
C GLY A 183 -7.13 16.09 9.50
N LEU A 184 -6.43 15.74 8.43
CA LEU A 184 -4.97 15.71 8.32
C LEU A 184 -4.37 16.99 7.70
N ILE A 185 -5.16 17.69 6.89
CA ILE A 185 -4.78 18.95 6.23
C ILE A 185 -5.79 20.01 6.67
N ARG A 186 -5.29 21.14 7.17
CA ARG A 186 -6.11 22.29 7.59
C ARG A 186 -6.27 23.32 6.48
#